data_AF-A0A939DRH4-F1
#
_entry.id   AF-A0A939DRH4-F1
#
_cell.length_a   1.000
_cell.length_b   1.000
_cell.length_c   1.000
_cell.angle_alpha   90.00
_cell.angle_beta   90.00
_cell.angle_gamma   90.00
#
_symmetry.space_group_name_H-M   'P 1'
#
loop_
_entity.id
_entity.type
_entity.pdbx_description
1 polymer ?
#
loop_
_entity_poly.entity_id
_entity_poly.type
_entity_poly.pdbx_seq_one_letter_code
_entity_poly.pdbx_strand_id
1 'polypeptide(L)'
;MQAKEYFDSPFAIEQLGGDEPLLCRLLDRFVEQYATSAGEVAELLQQGQWQQARQLVHTVKGVAGNLGMRPLYQTSNALEQLLKQKSPDSAAQLVHYRQDLQLTLEALNEFRRQQVGQTASPAASIQQLDSDKARQMLLETLRRNEFIAPNRLDALLVALPLSASRRHELRECISDLNYSAALELLQET
;
A
#
# COMPACT_ATOMS: atom_id res chain seq x y z
N MET A 1 -27.76 -6.78 9.36
CA MET A 1 -27.00 -6.58 8.11
C MET A 1 -25.54 -6.87 8.43
N GLN A 2 -24.91 -7.84 7.78
CA GLN A 2 -23.47 -8.09 7.98
C GLN A 2 -22.69 -6.95 7.31
N ALA A 3 -21.65 -6.42 7.97
CA ALA A 3 -20.80 -5.40 7.38
C ALA A 3 -20.15 -5.97 6.11
N LYS A 4 -20.21 -5.22 5.00
CA LYS A 4 -19.58 -5.60 3.74
C LYS A 4 -18.07 -5.37 3.90
N GLU A 5 -17.31 -6.45 4.00
CA GLU A 5 -15.84 -6.40 4.11
C GLU A 5 -15.23 -6.16 2.71
N TYR A 6 -14.49 -5.06 2.56
CA TYR A 6 -13.93 -4.61 1.27
C TYR A 6 -12.52 -5.13 1.00
N PHE A 7 -11.84 -5.63 2.02
CA PHE A 7 -10.52 -6.21 1.94
C PHE A 7 -10.37 -7.31 3.00
N ASP A 8 -10.13 -8.54 2.54
CA ASP A 8 -9.88 -9.71 3.37
C ASP A 8 -8.36 -9.91 3.52
N SER A 9 -7.78 -9.34 4.57
CA SER A 9 -6.33 -9.42 4.80
C SER A 9 -5.83 -10.83 5.12
N PRO A 10 -6.52 -11.67 5.94
CA PRO A 10 -6.07 -13.05 6.16
C PRO A 10 -6.00 -13.86 4.86
N PHE A 11 -7.01 -13.76 3.99
CA PHE A 11 -7.00 -14.42 2.70
C PHE A 11 -5.82 -13.94 1.83
N ALA A 12 -5.62 -12.62 1.75
CA ALA A 12 -4.56 -12.06 0.92
C ALA A 12 -3.15 -12.49 1.39
N ILE A 13 -2.93 -12.59 2.71
CA ILE A 13 -1.68 -13.08 3.31
C ILE A 13 -1.48 -14.57 2.97
N GLU A 14 -2.52 -15.39 3.08
CA GLU A 14 -2.46 -16.82 2.76
C GLU A 14 -2.10 -17.05 1.28
N GLN A 15 -2.68 -16.28 0.35
CA GLN A 15 -2.35 -16.35 -1.08
C GLN A 15 -0.87 -16.06 -1.37
N LEU A 16 -0.21 -15.31 -0.50
CA LEU A 16 1.20 -14.93 -0.63
C LEU A 16 2.12 -15.77 0.25
N GLY A 17 1.63 -16.90 0.80
CA GLY A 17 2.42 -17.80 1.62
C GLY A 17 2.87 -17.17 2.95
N GLY A 18 2.15 -16.17 3.45
CA GLY A 18 2.51 -15.45 4.68
C GLY A 18 3.40 -14.22 4.48
N ASP A 19 3.73 -13.83 3.24
CA ASP A 19 4.61 -12.69 2.97
C ASP A 19 3.84 -11.35 3.05
N GLU A 20 3.67 -10.85 4.29
CA GLU A 20 3.04 -9.55 4.57
C GLU A 20 3.79 -8.35 3.93
N PRO A 21 5.15 -8.28 3.92
CA PRO A 21 5.86 -7.23 3.20
C PRO A 21 5.57 -7.21 1.68
N LEU A 22 5.45 -8.38 1.05
CA LEU A 22 5.02 -8.47 -0.35
C LEU A 22 3.58 -7.99 -0.51
N LEU A 23 2.66 -8.36 0.39
CA LEU A 23 1.28 -7.89 0.36
C LEU A 23 1.24 -6.36 0.37
N CYS A 24 1.91 -5.70 1.30
CA CYS A 24 1.95 -4.24 1.37
C CYS A 24 2.43 -3.59 0.07
N ARG A 25 3.51 -4.11 -0.54
CA ARG A 25 4.01 -3.61 -1.84
C ARG A 25 2.99 -3.79 -2.97
N LEU A 26 2.26 -4.91 -2.98
CA LEU A 26 1.21 -5.16 -3.98
C LEU A 26 0.01 -4.23 -3.79
N LEU A 27 -0.37 -3.95 -2.54
CA LEU A 27 -1.43 -3.00 -2.21
C LEU A 27 -1.05 -1.57 -2.60
N ASP A 28 0.18 -1.12 -2.31
CA ASP A 28 0.67 0.21 -2.71
C ASP A 28 0.63 0.36 -4.24
N ARG A 29 1.15 -0.62 -4.98
CA ARG A 29 1.09 -0.63 -6.45
C ARG A 29 -0.34 -0.61 -6.97
N PHE A 30 -1.25 -1.34 -6.33
CA PHE A 30 -2.66 -1.35 -6.72
C PHE A 30 -3.29 0.04 -6.57
N VAL A 31 -3.05 0.72 -5.45
CA VAL A 31 -3.54 2.07 -5.20
C VAL A 31 -2.96 3.05 -6.22
N GLU A 32 -1.65 3.04 -6.43
CA GLU A 32 -0.97 3.91 -7.39
C GLU A 32 -1.49 3.74 -8.82
N GLN A 33 -1.73 2.49 -9.24
CA GLN A 33 -2.06 2.17 -10.62
C GLN A 33 -3.55 2.30 -10.94
N TYR A 34 -4.44 2.08 -9.97
CA TYR A 34 -5.87 1.93 -10.24
C TYR A 34 -6.78 2.86 -9.44
N ALA A 35 -6.25 3.77 -8.62
CA ALA A 35 -7.09 4.73 -7.90
C ALA A 35 -7.99 5.58 -8.83
N THR A 36 -7.51 5.87 -10.04
CA THR A 36 -8.20 6.67 -11.06
C THR A 36 -8.93 5.83 -12.12
N SER A 37 -8.88 4.50 -12.03
CA SER A 37 -9.37 3.62 -13.09
C SER A 37 -10.85 3.83 -13.44
N ALA A 38 -11.69 4.19 -12.47
CA ALA A 38 -13.11 4.48 -12.71
C ALA A 38 -13.33 5.75 -13.55
N GLY A 39 -12.41 6.71 -13.50
CA GLY A 39 -12.40 7.89 -14.36
C GLY A 39 -11.93 7.52 -15.77
N GLU A 40 -10.81 6.80 -15.85
CA GLU A 40 -10.25 6.31 -17.13
C GLU A 40 -11.25 5.44 -17.90
N VAL A 41 -11.96 4.52 -17.23
CA VAL A 41 -13.02 3.73 -17.85
C VAL A 41 -14.11 4.64 -18.41
N ALA A 42 -14.54 5.67 -17.67
CA ALA A 42 -15.57 6.60 -18.13
C ALA A 42 -15.14 7.33 -19.41
N GLU A 43 -13.89 7.83 -19.44
CA GLU A 43 -13.32 8.53 -20.59
C GLU A 43 -13.21 7.61 -21.82
N LEU A 44 -12.73 6.37 -21.63
CA LEU A 44 -12.66 5.38 -22.69
C LEU A 44 -14.05 5.08 -23.27
N LEU A 45 -15.09 5.00 -22.44
CA LEU A 45 -16.47 4.79 -22.93
C LEU A 45 -17.00 5.99 -23.71
N GLN A 46 -16.71 7.22 -23.27
CA GLN A 46 -17.08 8.44 -24.00
C GLN A 46 -16.41 8.50 -25.38
N GLN A 47 -15.19 7.98 -25.50
CA GLN A 47 -14.44 7.91 -26.76
C GLN A 47 -14.81 6.68 -27.62
N GLY A 48 -15.77 5.85 -27.18
CA GLY A 48 -16.15 4.63 -27.89
C GLY A 48 -15.09 3.51 -27.84
N GLN A 49 -14.12 3.63 -26.94
CA GLN A 49 -12.98 2.74 -26.75
C GLN A 49 -13.33 1.53 -25.85
N TRP A 50 -14.38 0.80 -26.24
CA TRP A 50 -14.96 -0.31 -25.45
C TRP A 50 -13.95 -1.41 -25.09
N GLN A 51 -13.04 -1.74 -26.01
CA GLN A 51 -12.07 -2.81 -25.79
C GLN A 51 -11.01 -2.42 -24.75
N GLN A 52 -10.51 -1.18 -24.81
CA GLN A 52 -9.56 -0.66 -23.82
C GLN A 52 -10.22 -0.54 -22.44
N ALA A 53 -11.45 -0.02 -22.38
CA ALA A 53 -12.23 0.03 -21.14
C ALA A 53 -12.38 -1.36 -20.51
N ARG A 54 -12.75 -2.35 -21.34
CA ARG A 54 -12.89 -3.75 -20.89
C ARG A 54 -11.57 -4.31 -20.37
N GLN A 55 -10.46 -4.04 -21.05
CA GLN A 55 -9.14 -4.55 -20.65
C GLN A 55 -8.69 -3.98 -19.30
N LEU A 56 -8.90 -2.68 -19.08
CA LEU A 56 -8.63 -2.05 -17.79
C LEU A 56 -9.45 -2.69 -16.66
N VAL A 57 -10.76 -2.85 -16.85
CA VAL A 57 -11.64 -3.50 -15.87
C VAL A 57 -11.24 -4.97 -15.64
N HIS A 58 -10.83 -5.69 -16.69
CA HIS A 58 -10.36 -7.07 -16.58
C HIS A 58 -9.10 -7.18 -15.71
N THR A 59 -8.15 -6.26 -15.88
CA THR A 59 -6.93 -6.22 -15.06
C THR A 59 -7.27 -5.95 -13.60
N VAL A 60 -8.12 -4.94 -13.32
CA VAL A 60 -8.54 -4.64 -11.94
C VAL A 60 -9.27 -5.83 -11.31
N LYS A 61 -10.15 -6.50 -12.05
CA LYS A 61 -10.82 -7.73 -11.61
C LYS A 61 -9.80 -8.80 -11.18
N GLY A 62 -8.77 -9.04 -12.00
CA GLY A 62 -7.75 -10.05 -11.72
C GLY A 62 -7.01 -9.77 -10.41
N VAL A 63 -6.57 -8.52 -10.23
CA VAL A 63 -5.86 -8.11 -9.00
C VAL A 63 -6.79 -8.17 -7.78
N ALA A 64 -8.03 -7.66 -7.92
CA ALA A 64 -9.02 -7.68 -6.84
C ALA A 64 -9.35 -9.11 -6.38
N GLY A 65 -9.45 -10.07 -7.31
CA GLY A 65 -9.67 -11.47 -6.99
C GLY A 65 -8.49 -12.11 -6.25
N ASN A 66 -7.26 -11.81 -6.69
CA ASN A 66 -6.04 -12.36 -6.08
C ASN A 66 -5.75 -11.81 -4.68
N LEU A 67 -6.21 -10.59 -4.38
CA LEU A 67 -5.93 -9.88 -3.13
C LEU A 67 -7.14 -9.80 -2.19
N GLY A 68 -8.18 -10.60 -2.38
CA GLY A 68 -9.31 -10.66 -1.44
C GLY A 68 -10.22 -9.43 -1.43
N MET A 69 -10.22 -8.61 -2.49
CA MET A 69 -11.07 -7.41 -2.62
C MET A 69 -12.43 -7.79 -3.24
N ARG A 70 -13.20 -8.62 -2.52
CA ARG A 70 -14.37 -9.32 -3.08
C ARG A 70 -15.44 -8.41 -3.69
N PRO A 71 -15.86 -7.30 -3.04
CA PRO A 71 -16.81 -6.36 -3.65
C PRO A 71 -16.36 -5.80 -5.00
N LEU A 72 -15.10 -5.35 -5.06
CA LEU A 72 -14.51 -4.81 -6.27
C LEU A 72 -14.41 -5.87 -7.37
N TYR A 73 -14.06 -7.11 -7.02
CA TYR A 73 -14.08 -8.23 -7.97
C TYR A 73 -15.47 -8.43 -8.59
N GLN A 74 -16.53 -8.42 -7.78
CA GLN A 74 -17.90 -8.64 -8.23
C GLN A 74 -18.37 -7.53 -9.18
N THR A 75 -18.17 -6.27 -8.80
CA THR A 75 -18.56 -5.12 -9.64
C THR A 75 -17.73 -5.03 -10.91
N SER A 76 -16.44 -5.34 -10.85
CA SER A 76 -15.56 -5.44 -12.02
C SER A 76 -16.00 -6.54 -12.98
N ASN A 77 -16.36 -7.72 -12.47
CA ASN A 77 -16.84 -8.83 -13.29
C ASN A 77 -18.13 -8.47 -14.02
N ALA A 78 -19.11 -7.89 -13.31
CA ALA A 78 -20.36 -7.43 -13.90
C ALA A 78 -20.12 -6.33 -14.97
N LEU A 79 -19.27 -5.35 -14.68
CA LEU A 79 -18.91 -4.31 -15.63
C LEU A 79 -18.22 -4.88 -16.86
N GLU A 80 -17.26 -5.80 -16.69
CA GLU A 80 -16.56 -6.45 -17.81
C GLU A 80 -17.53 -7.16 -18.77
N GLN A 81 -18.55 -7.84 -18.26
CA GLN A 81 -19.57 -8.51 -19.09
C GLN A 81 -20.41 -7.51 -19.88
N LEU A 82 -20.83 -6.41 -19.25
CA LEU A 82 -21.61 -5.36 -19.93
C LEU A 82 -20.77 -4.65 -21.00
N LEU A 83 -19.49 -4.39 -20.72
CA LEU A 83 -18.55 -3.81 -21.67
C LEU A 83 -18.30 -4.73 -22.87
N LYS A 84 -18.22 -6.05 -22.65
CA LYS A 84 -18.11 -7.04 -23.73
C LYS A 84 -19.31 -6.99 -24.69
N GLN A 85 -20.50 -6.71 -24.16
CA GLN A 85 -21.75 -6.63 -24.92
C GLN A 85 -22.03 -5.21 -25.45
N LYS A 86 -21.21 -4.22 -25.09
CA LYS A 86 -21.47 -2.78 -25.32
C LYS A 86 -22.87 -2.35 -24.84
N SER A 87 -23.30 -2.92 -23.71
CA SER A 87 -24.63 -2.65 -23.16
C SER A 87 -24.73 -1.22 -22.62
N PRO A 88 -25.85 -0.51 -22.83
CA PRO A 88 -26.10 0.79 -22.21
C PRO A 88 -26.11 0.73 -20.67
N ASP A 89 -26.39 -0.43 -20.09
CA ASP A 89 -26.38 -0.64 -18.62
C ASP A 89 -24.97 -0.51 -18.03
N SER A 90 -23.92 -0.54 -18.85
CA SER A 90 -22.54 -0.32 -18.41
C SER A 90 -22.35 1.02 -17.68
N ALA A 91 -23.12 2.05 -18.04
CA ALA A 91 -23.06 3.36 -17.38
C ALA A 91 -23.53 3.28 -15.92
N ALA A 92 -24.63 2.56 -15.64
CA ALA A 92 -25.12 2.34 -14.28
C ALA A 92 -24.14 1.46 -13.49
N GLN A 93 -23.61 0.40 -14.12
CA GLN A 93 -22.66 -0.49 -13.46
C GLN A 93 -21.32 0.18 -13.16
N LEU A 94 -20.89 1.15 -13.97
CA LEU A 94 -19.69 1.95 -13.71
C LEU A 94 -19.81 2.76 -12.40
N VAL A 95 -21.01 3.21 -12.04
CA VAL A 95 -21.25 3.89 -10.75
C VAL A 95 -20.99 2.93 -9.59
N HIS A 96 -21.50 1.70 -9.68
CA HIS A 96 -21.26 0.67 -8.65
C HIS A 96 -19.78 0.28 -8.56
N TYR A 97 -19.11 0.11 -9.71
CA TYR A 97 -17.67 -0.13 -9.76
C TYR A 97 -16.88 1.00 -9.09
N ARG A 98 -17.21 2.26 -9.38
CA ARG A 98 -16.55 3.42 -8.77
C ARG A 98 -16.71 3.45 -7.25
N GLN A 99 -17.92 3.18 -6.77
CA GLN A 99 -18.21 3.16 -5.34
C GLN A 99 -17.42 2.04 -4.63
N ASP A 100 -17.46 0.81 -5.16
CA ASP A 100 -16.73 -0.31 -4.56
C ASP A 100 -15.21 -0.11 -4.66
N LEU A 101 -14.70 0.52 -5.73
CA LEU A 101 -13.29 0.92 -5.82
C LEU A 101 -12.91 1.90 -4.70
N GLN A 102 -13.70 2.95 -4.49
CA GLN A 102 -13.43 3.94 -3.43
C GLN A 102 -13.43 3.30 -2.03
N LEU A 103 -14.43 2.47 -1.73
CA LEU A 103 -14.53 1.77 -0.45
C LEU A 103 -13.40 0.74 -0.27
N THR A 104 -12.96 0.08 -1.34
CA THR A 104 -11.75 -0.75 -1.31
C THR A 104 -10.52 0.10 -0.99
N LEU A 105 -10.29 1.22 -1.68
CA LEU A 105 -9.14 2.10 -1.40
C LEU A 105 -9.14 2.62 0.05
N GLU A 106 -10.31 2.94 0.60
CA GLU A 106 -10.47 3.32 2.01
C GLU A 106 -10.08 2.18 2.96
N ALA A 107 -10.55 0.97 2.69
CA ALA A 107 -10.20 -0.22 3.48
C ALA A 107 -8.69 -0.55 3.39
N LEU A 108 -8.07 -0.40 2.23
CA LEU A 108 -6.63 -0.58 2.08
C LEU A 108 -5.84 0.46 2.87
N ASN A 109 -6.28 1.73 2.84
CA ASN A 109 -5.66 2.79 3.63
C ASN A 109 -5.86 2.57 5.14
N GLU A 110 -7.00 2.05 5.56
CA GLU A 110 -7.23 1.67 6.95
C GLU A 110 -6.34 0.51 7.38
N PHE A 111 -6.25 -0.56 6.59
CA PHE A 111 -5.33 -1.67 6.83
C PHE A 111 -3.89 -1.18 6.92
N ARG A 112 -3.44 -0.32 6.00
CA ARG A 112 -2.12 0.32 6.05
C ARG A 112 -1.94 1.15 7.31
N ARG A 113 -2.94 1.93 7.74
CA ARG A 113 -2.88 2.68 9.02
C ARG A 113 -2.83 1.75 10.22
N GLN A 114 -3.43 0.57 10.17
CA GLN A 114 -3.39 -0.42 11.24
C GLN A 114 -2.04 -1.16 11.24
N GLN A 115 -1.47 -1.46 10.08
CA GLN A 115 -0.12 -2.01 9.94
C GLN A 115 0.94 -0.98 10.35
N VAL A 116 0.78 0.26 9.92
CA VAL A 116 1.56 1.41 10.39
C VAL A 116 1.23 1.72 11.84
N GLY A 117 0.05 1.41 12.39
CA GLY A 117 -0.30 1.63 13.80
C GLY A 117 0.18 0.51 14.73
N GLN A 118 0.38 -0.70 14.19
CA GLN A 118 1.02 -1.84 14.84
C GLN A 118 2.55 -1.77 14.71
N THR A 119 3.09 -1.13 13.66
CA THR A 119 4.52 -0.74 13.54
C THR A 119 4.83 0.67 14.07
N ALA A 120 3.80 1.49 14.31
CA ALA A 120 3.80 2.79 14.97
C ALA A 120 2.73 2.80 16.06
N SER A 121 3.06 2.10 17.14
CA SER A 121 3.26 2.86 18.36
C SER A 121 4.63 2.54 18.93
N PRO A 122 5.39 3.59 19.30
CA PRO A 122 4.77 4.71 19.97
C PRO A 122 5.17 6.09 19.42
N ALA A 123 4.40 6.67 18.49
CA ALA A 123 4.42 8.13 18.31
C ALA A 123 3.90 8.86 19.58
N ALA A 124 3.09 8.17 20.39
CA ALA A 124 2.72 8.60 21.75
C ALA A 124 3.79 8.32 22.82
N SER A 125 4.94 7.74 22.48
CA SER A 125 6.12 7.63 23.36
C SER A 125 7.40 8.16 22.70
N ILE A 126 7.32 8.92 21.59
CA ILE A 126 8.47 9.67 21.05
C ILE A 126 8.97 10.72 22.05
N GLN A 127 8.15 11.12 23.02
CA GLN A 127 8.59 11.94 24.15
C GLN A 127 9.45 11.16 25.18
N GLN A 128 9.61 9.84 25.03
CA GLN A 128 10.41 8.96 25.91
C GLN A 128 11.19 7.86 25.15
N LEU A 129 11.49 8.04 23.86
CA LEU A 129 12.41 7.15 23.15
C LEU A 129 13.83 7.42 23.67
N ASP A 130 14.30 6.54 24.55
CA ASP A 130 15.69 6.47 24.97
C ASP A 130 16.57 6.10 23.77
N SER A 131 17.76 6.69 23.73
CA SER A 131 18.72 6.53 22.63
C SER A 131 19.03 5.06 22.32
N ASP A 132 19.02 4.19 23.34
CA ASP A 132 19.28 2.77 23.20
C ASP A 132 18.19 2.03 22.43
N LYS A 133 16.90 2.34 22.69
CA LYS A 133 15.80 1.71 21.93
C LYS A 133 15.75 2.21 20.50
N ALA A 134 15.96 3.52 20.28
CA ALA A 134 16.05 4.07 18.93
C ALA A 134 17.18 3.40 18.13
N ARG A 135 18.34 3.17 18.77
CA ARG A 135 19.48 2.47 18.17
C ARG A 135 19.15 1.02 17.85
N GLN A 136 18.56 0.28 18.79
CA GLN A 136 18.19 -1.12 18.57
C GLN A 136 17.17 -1.28 17.45
N MET A 137 16.13 -0.45 17.42
CA MET A 137 15.12 -0.47 16.36
C MET A 137 15.74 -0.21 14.99
N LEU A 138 16.59 0.82 14.89
CA LEU A 138 17.26 1.14 13.63
C LEU A 138 18.19 0.00 13.18
N LEU A 139 18.96 -0.60 14.10
CA LEU A 139 19.81 -1.76 13.78
C LEU A 139 19.01 -2.98 13.32
N GLU A 140 17.88 -3.28 13.95
CA GLU A 140 17.04 -4.41 13.56
C GLU A 140 16.46 -4.21 12.16
N THR A 141 15.89 -3.03 11.89
CA THR A 141 15.30 -2.73 10.58
C THR A 141 16.34 -2.77 9.46
N LEU A 142 17.54 -2.22 9.69
CA LEU A 142 18.64 -2.27 8.73
C LEU A 142 19.15 -3.70 8.48
N ARG A 143 19.28 -4.53 9.53
CA ARG A 143 19.70 -5.94 9.39
C ARG A 143 18.71 -6.78 8.60
N ARG A 144 17.42 -6.42 8.67
CA ARG A 144 16.34 -7.10 7.96
C ARG A 144 16.11 -6.54 6.55
N ASN A 145 16.89 -5.54 6.11
CA ASN A 145 16.71 -4.81 4.85
C ASN A 145 15.27 -4.31 4.68
N GLU A 146 14.65 -3.91 5.78
CA GLU A 146 13.26 -3.47 5.81
C GLU A 146 13.17 -1.97 5.47
N PHE A 147 12.14 -1.60 4.72
CA PHE A 147 11.90 -0.21 4.36
C PHE A 147 11.58 0.65 5.60
N ILE A 148 12.28 1.77 5.75
CA ILE A 148 12.02 2.76 6.80
C ILE A 148 11.36 3.98 6.17
N ALA A 149 10.12 4.28 6.57
CA ALA A 149 9.43 5.48 6.13
C ALA A 149 10.20 6.76 6.57
N PRO A 150 10.28 7.82 5.74
CA PRO A 150 11.07 9.03 6.03
C PRO A 150 10.78 9.66 7.40
N ASN A 151 9.49 9.79 7.75
CA ASN A 151 9.09 10.37 9.03
C ASN A 151 9.53 9.52 10.24
N ARG A 152 9.61 8.20 10.08
CA ARG A 152 10.08 7.27 11.11
C ARG A 152 11.61 7.33 11.24
N LEU A 153 12.31 7.42 10.11
CA LEU A 153 13.76 7.61 10.08
C LEU A 153 14.16 8.90 10.78
N ASP A 154 13.48 10.01 10.48
CA ASP A 154 13.75 11.30 11.12
C ASP A 154 13.58 11.24 12.64
N ALA A 155 12.51 10.60 13.12
CA ALA A 155 12.27 10.41 14.55
C ALA A 155 13.37 9.56 15.23
N LEU A 156 13.81 8.47 14.59
CA LEU A 156 14.89 7.63 15.10
C LEU A 156 16.23 8.39 15.14
N LEU A 157 16.57 9.12 14.08
CA LEU A 157 17.81 9.89 14.00
C LEU A 157 17.86 11.03 15.03
N VAL A 158 16.73 11.67 15.32
CA VAL A 158 16.63 12.74 16.33
C VAL A 158 16.84 12.20 17.74
N ALA A 159 16.39 10.97 18.03
CA ALA A 159 16.55 10.35 19.35
C ALA A 159 17.98 9.82 19.63
N LEU A 160 18.81 9.70 18.58
CA LEU A 160 20.19 9.23 18.71
C LEU A 160 21.15 10.39 19.05
N PRO A 161 22.16 10.18 19.92
CA PRO A 161 23.17 11.17 20.27
C PRO A 161 24.22 11.33 19.15
N LEU A 162 23.76 11.63 17.94
CA LEU A 162 24.58 11.78 16.73
C LEU A 162 24.88 13.25 16.43
N SER A 163 26.01 13.51 15.76
CA SER A 163 26.31 14.80 15.15
C SER A 163 25.40 15.06 13.94
N ALA A 164 25.25 16.33 13.54
CA ALA A 164 24.47 16.69 12.36
C ALA A 164 25.02 16.04 11.07
N SER A 165 26.34 15.93 10.94
CA SER A 165 26.99 15.25 9.80
C SER A 165 26.62 13.78 9.75
N ARG A 166 26.76 13.04 10.87
CA ARG A 166 26.43 11.61 10.91
C ARG A 166 24.95 11.33 10.66
N ARG A 167 24.05 12.18 11.15
CA ARG A 167 22.61 12.06 10.83
C ARG A 167 22.34 12.22 9.34
N HIS A 168 23.06 13.12 8.67
CA HIS A 168 22.91 13.31 7.23
C HIS A 168 23.46 12.10 6.47
N GLU A 169 24.67 11.64 6.80
CA GLU A 169 25.31 10.46 6.20
C GLU A 169 24.46 9.18 6.34
N LEU A 170 23.91 8.93 7.53
CA LEU A 170 22.99 7.81 7.76
C LEU A 170 21.72 7.93 6.91
N ARG A 171 21.17 9.14 6.76
CA ARG A 171 19.96 9.36 5.95
C ARG A 171 20.24 9.09 4.48
N GLU A 172 21.36 9.58 3.95
CA GLU A 172 21.78 9.34 2.57
C GLU A 172 22.00 7.84 2.33
N CYS A 173 22.74 7.14 3.21
CA CYS A 173 22.97 5.70 3.06
C CYS A 173 21.66 4.89 3.03
N ILE A 174 20.67 5.26 3.85
CA ILE A 174 19.38 4.58 3.90
C ILE A 174 18.54 4.91 2.67
N SER A 175 18.57 6.16 2.19
CA SER A 175 17.91 6.59 0.96
C SER A 175 18.47 5.88 -0.27
N ASP A 176 19.78 5.65 -0.30
CA ASP A 176 20.50 4.95 -1.37
C ASP A 176 20.46 3.42 -1.22
N LEU A 177 19.66 2.89 -0.28
CA LEU A 177 19.54 1.47 0.04
C LEU A 177 20.86 0.78 0.44
N ASN A 178 21.86 1.56 0.84
CA ASN A 178 23.16 1.08 1.31
C ASN A 178 23.10 0.76 2.80
N TYR A 179 22.33 -0.28 3.14
CA TYR A 179 22.12 -0.71 4.54
C TYR A 179 23.41 -1.19 5.22
N SER A 180 24.38 -1.71 4.46
CA SER A 180 25.71 -2.10 4.96
C SER A 180 26.49 -0.91 5.49
N ALA A 181 26.60 0.17 4.72
CA ALA A 181 27.29 1.39 5.16
C ALA A 181 26.55 2.06 6.33
N ALA A 182 25.20 2.04 6.31
CA ALA A 182 24.41 2.54 7.42
C ALA A 182 24.68 1.77 8.74
N LEU A 183 24.84 0.44 8.67
CA LEU A 183 25.16 -0.39 9.84
C LEU A 183 26.57 -0.11 10.39
N GLU A 184 27.56 0.12 9.54
CA GLU A 184 28.94 0.47 9.95
C GLU A 184 28.96 1.81 10.68
N LEU A 185 28.34 2.85 10.11
CA LEU A 185 28.21 4.17 10.73
C LEU A 185 27.55 4.11 12.12
N LEU A 186 26.57 3.22 12.29
CA LEU A 186 25.88 2.99 13.55
C LEU A 186 26.71 2.21 14.58
N GLN A 187 27.73 1.45 14.19
CA GLN A 187 28.61 0.72 15.11
C GLN A 187 29.79 1.59 15.59
N GLU A 188 30.20 2.57 14.79
CA GLU A 188 31.27 3.52 15.13
C GLU A 188 30.82 4.68 16.05
N THR A 189 29.59 4.64 16.58
CA THR A 189 29.01 5.68 17.46
C THR A 189 28.85 5.16 18.89
#